data_AF-A0A9X5XHW8-F1
#
_entry.id   AF-A0A9X5XHW8-F1
#
_cell.length_a   1.000
_cell.length_b   1.000
_cell.length_c   1.000
_cell.angle_alpha   90.00
_cell.angle_beta   90.00
_cell.angle_gamma   90.00
#
_symmetry.space_group_name_H-M   'P 1'
#
loop_
_entity.id
_entity.type
_entity.pdbx_description
1 polymer ?
#
loop_
_entity_poly.entity_id
_entity_poly.type
_entity_poly.pdbx_seq_one_letter_code
_entity_poly.pdbx_strand_id
1 'polypeptide(L)'
;PGLGGCDIGGRPIDFHFEVLRQFGARIEKRADGQYLEAPQRLRGTKIQLPYPSVGATEQVLLTAVLAEGVTELSNAAVEPEIEDLICVLQKMGAIIAMDTDRTIRITGVDSLGGYTHAALPDRLEAASWASAALATEGNIYVRGAQQRSMMTFLNTYRKVGGAFEIDDEGIRFWHPGSQLKSIALETDVHPGFQTDWQQPLVVALTQATGLSIIHETVYESRLGFTSALNQMGAHIQLYRECLGGSVCRFGQRNFLHSAVVSGPTKLQGADLVIPDLRGGFSYLIAALAAQGTSRVHGIDLINRGYENFMEKLVELGAKVELPGKALG
;
A
#
# COMPACT_ATOMS: atom_id res chain seq x y z
N PRO A 1 8.01 24.51 4.35
CA PRO A 1 8.62 23.30 3.74
C PRO A 1 7.65 22.63 2.75
N GLY A 2 8.12 22.30 1.54
CA GLY A 2 7.36 21.44 0.62
C GLY A 2 7.22 20.03 1.19
N LEU A 3 6.24 19.27 0.73
CA LEU A 3 6.12 17.86 1.08
C LEU A 3 7.32 17.09 0.51
N GLY A 4 8.02 16.34 1.35
CA GLY A 4 8.97 15.30 0.91
C GLY A 4 8.26 13.96 0.64
N GLY A 5 9.03 12.93 0.30
CA GLY A 5 8.59 11.52 0.25
C GLY A 5 8.96 10.81 -1.05
N CYS A 6 8.43 9.59 -1.23
CA CYS A 6 8.78 8.71 -2.35
C CYS A 6 8.30 9.28 -3.70
N ASP A 7 9.10 9.10 -4.75
CA ASP A 7 8.81 9.52 -6.12
C ASP A 7 7.93 8.49 -6.85
N ILE A 8 6.70 8.32 -6.37
CA ILE A 8 5.70 7.39 -6.94
C ILE A 8 4.58 8.11 -7.70
N GLY A 9 4.73 9.44 -7.87
CA GLY A 9 3.75 10.32 -8.50
C GLY A 9 3.53 11.63 -7.72
N GLY A 10 2.89 12.58 -8.40
CA GLY A 10 2.44 13.83 -7.80
C GLY A 10 1.41 13.57 -6.69
N ARG A 11 1.68 14.09 -5.49
CA ARG A 11 0.77 14.05 -4.34
C ARG A 11 0.29 15.48 -4.03
N PRO A 12 -0.56 16.08 -4.87
CA PRO A 12 -1.01 17.45 -4.64
C PRO A 12 -1.83 17.51 -3.36
N ILE A 13 -1.47 18.45 -2.48
CA ILE A 13 -2.21 18.75 -1.24
C ILE A 13 -3.41 19.66 -1.47
N ASP A 14 -3.65 20.05 -2.73
CA ASP A 14 -4.73 20.96 -3.10
C ASP A 14 -6.09 20.43 -2.64
N PHE A 15 -6.30 19.11 -2.68
CA PHE A 15 -7.51 18.49 -2.14
C PHE A 15 -7.68 18.70 -0.63
N HIS A 16 -6.61 18.58 0.15
CA HIS A 16 -6.67 18.79 1.60
C HIS A 16 -7.00 20.25 1.93
N PHE A 17 -6.38 21.19 1.20
CA PHE A 17 -6.64 22.60 1.36
C PHE A 17 -8.05 23.00 0.91
N GLU A 18 -8.53 22.42 -0.18
CA GLU A 18 -9.88 22.68 -0.66
C GLU A 18 -10.94 22.16 0.31
N VAL A 19 -10.73 20.97 0.87
CA VAL A 19 -11.55 20.44 1.97
C VAL A 19 -11.59 21.44 3.12
N LEU A 20 -10.44 21.89 3.63
CA LEU A 20 -10.37 22.80 4.76
C LEU A 20 -11.05 24.16 4.48
N ARG A 21 -10.93 24.69 3.25
CA ARG A 21 -11.65 25.89 2.84
C ARG A 21 -13.16 25.71 2.86
N GLN A 22 -13.67 24.54 2.45
CA GLN A 22 -15.11 24.23 2.50
C GLN A 22 -15.65 24.19 3.95
N PHE A 23 -14.81 23.85 4.94
CA PHE A 23 -15.13 23.97 6.36
C PHE A 23 -15.08 25.42 6.90
N GLY A 24 -14.59 26.38 6.11
CA GLY A 24 -14.44 27.78 6.48
C GLY A 24 -13.03 28.21 6.87
N ALA A 25 -12.01 27.37 6.68
CA ALA A 25 -10.62 27.76 6.92
C ALA A 25 -10.12 28.73 5.83
N ARG A 26 -9.26 29.67 6.23
CA ARG A 26 -8.47 30.53 5.34
C ARG A 26 -7.07 29.95 5.22
N ILE A 27 -6.60 29.85 3.98
CA ILE A 27 -5.29 29.28 3.68
C ILE A 27 -4.51 30.28 2.84
N GLU A 28 -3.39 30.74 3.37
CA GLU A 28 -2.51 31.70 2.74
C GLU A 28 -1.13 31.07 2.49
N LYS A 29 -0.69 31.11 1.23
CA LYS A 29 0.66 30.68 0.85
C LYS A 29 1.60 31.88 0.92
N ARG A 30 2.57 31.83 1.81
CA ARG A 30 3.64 32.82 1.96
C ARG A 30 4.97 32.22 1.50
N ALA A 31 6.00 33.06 1.41
CA ALA A 31 7.33 32.64 0.95
C ALA A 31 7.99 31.61 1.89
N ASP A 32 7.67 31.67 3.19
CA ASP A 32 8.20 30.83 4.25
C ASP A 32 7.33 29.60 4.59
N GLY A 33 6.07 29.56 4.13
CA GLY A 33 5.20 28.42 4.41
C GLY A 33 3.74 28.58 4.02
N GLN A 34 2.94 27.61 4.45
CA GLN A 34 1.48 27.62 4.34
C GLN A 34 0.90 27.99 5.70
N TYR A 35 0.02 28.99 5.73
CA TYR A 35 -0.62 29.49 6.93
C TYR A 35 -2.10 29.14 6.88
N LEU A 36 -2.59 28.44 7.90
CA LEU A 36 -3.97 28.00 7.99
C LEU A 36 -4.61 28.65 9.21
N GLU A 37 -5.73 29.32 9.01
CA GLU A 37 -6.49 30.01 10.05
C GLU A 37 -7.96 29.60 9.97
N ALA A 38 -8.58 29.33 11.12
CA ALA A 38 -10.03 29.21 11.23
C ALA A 38 -10.55 30.49 11.91
N PRO A 39 -10.94 31.53 11.14
CA PRO A 39 -11.34 32.83 11.71
C PRO A 39 -12.63 32.74 12.55
N GLN A 40 -13.41 31.69 12.32
CA GLN A 40 -14.56 31.27 13.09
C GLN A 40 -14.43 29.77 13.36
N ARG A 41 -15.25 29.21 14.26
CA ARG A 41 -15.36 27.75 14.41
C ARG A 41 -15.66 27.14 13.04
N LEU A 42 -14.89 26.12 12.66
CA LEU A 42 -15.11 25.39 11.41
C LEU A 42 -16.53 24.82 11.40
N ARG A 43 -17.18 24.78 10.24
CA ARG A 43 -18.57 24.33 10.10
C ARG A 43 -18.67 23.08 9.24
N GLY A 44 -19.50 22.15 9.67
CA GLY A 44 -19.84 20.97 8.89
C GLY A 44 -20.42 21.34 7.54
N THR A 45 -20.10 20.53 6.52
CA THR A 45 -20.44 20.80 5.12
C THR A 45 -20.56 19.50 4.33
N LYS A 46 -21.01 19.59 3.08
CA LYS A 46 -21.08 18.43 2.17
C LYS A 46 -19.87 18.41 1.25
N ILE A 47 -19.13 17.32 1.28
CA ILE A 47 -17.89 17.14 0.52
C ILE A 47 -18.02 15.89 -0.35
N GLN A 48 -17.80 16.06 -1.65
CA GLN A 48 -17.72 14.96 -2.60
C GLN A 48 -16.29 14.84 -3.10
N LEU A 49 -15.63 13.71 -2.82
CA LEU A 49 -14.30 13.47 -3.36
C LEU A 49 -14.40 12.97 -4.82
N PRO A 50 -13.58 13.51 -5.74
CA PRO A 50 -13.54 13.01 -7.13
C PRO A 50 -12.86 11.64 -7.24
N TYR A 51 -12.08 11.26 -6.23
CA TYR A 51 -11.43 9.98 -6.09
C TYR A 51 -11.39 9.62 -4.59
N PRO A 52 -11.63 8.36 -4.19
CA PRO A 52 -11.60 7.93 -2.80
C PRO A 52 -10.18 7.96 -2.23
N SER A 53 -9.70 9.16 -1.92
CA SER A 53 -8.37 9.41 -1.38
C SER A 53 -8.35 9.13 0.12
N VAL A 54 -7.45 8.23 0.54
CA VAL A 54 -7.21 7.90 1.96
C VAL A 54 -6.89 9.17 2.76
N GLY A 55 -5.86 9.90 2.37
CA GLY A 55 -5.44 11.11 3.10
C GLY A 55 -6.49 12.22 3.12
N ALA A 56 -7.26 12.41 2.04
CA ALA A 56 -8.35 13.40 2.05
C ALA A 56 -9.50 12.97 2.98
N THR A 57 -9.79 11.67 3.03
CA THR A 57 -10.80 11.11 3.95
C THR A 57 -10.37 11.27 5.41
N GLU A 58 -9.11 10.96 5.74
CA GLU A 58 -8.52 11.21 7.06
C GLU A 58 -8.60 12.69 7.44
N GLN A 59 -8.27 13.60 6.51
CA GLN A 59 -8.35 15.04 6.74
C GLN A 59 -9.78 15.46 7.07
N VAL A 60 -10.78 14.99 6.33
CA VAL A 60 -12.19 15.31 6.58
C VAL A 60 -12.62 14.78 7.95
N LEU A 61 -12.30 13.52 8.28
CA LEU A 61 -12.61 12.92 9.58
C LEU A 61 -12.03 13.75 10.72
N LEU A 62 -10.72 14.01 10.70
CA LEU A 62 -10.02 14.77 11.76
C LEU A 62 -10.52 16.21 11.90
N THR A 63 -10.98 16.82 10.80
CA THR A 63 -11.54 18.18 10.82
C THR A 63 -12.98 18.20 11.33
N ALA A 64 -13.81 17.28 10.85
CA ALA A 64 -15.25 17.29 11.08
C ALA A 64 -15.65 16.98 12.51
N VAL A 65 -14.87 16.16 13.23
CA VAL A 65 -15.22 15.69 14.58
C VAL A 65 -15.40 16.82 15.61
N LEU A 66 -14.79 18.00 15.40
CA LEU A 66 -14.95 19.18 16.27
C LEU A 66 -15.61 20.38 15.59
N ALA A 67 -15.96 20.24 14.30
CA ALA A 67 -16.65 21.27 13.55
C ALA A 67 -18.09 21.50 14.08
N GLU A 68 -18.63 22.70 13.89
CA GLU A 68 -20.01 23.00 14.22
C GLU A 68 -20.96 22.37 13.18
N GLY A 69 -21.84 21.47 13.61
CA GLY A 69 -22.87 20.87 12.75
C GLY A 69 -22.51 19.51 12.17
N VAL A 70 -23.08 19.18 11.01
CA VAL A 70 -22.96 17.86 10.37
C VAL A 70 -22.16 17.97 9.08
N THR A 71 -21.21 17.06 8.91
CA THR A 71 -20.47 16.84 7.67
C THR A 71 -20.94 15.57 6.98
N GLU A 72 -21.14 15.64 5.67
CA GLU A 72 -21.41 14.49 4.79
C GLU A 72 -20.24 14.38 3.81
N LEU A 73 -19.49 13.28 3.89
CA LEU A 73 -18.40 12.96 2.96
C LEU A 73 -18.83 11.83 2.04
N SER A 74 -18.93 12.11 0.75
CA SER A 74 -19.30 11.13 -0.27
C SER A 74 -18.09 10.68 -1.08
N ASN A 75 -18.10 9.41 -1.50
CA ASN A 75 -16.97 8.73 -2.15
C ASN A 75 -15.70 8.71 -1.29
N ALA A 76 -15.87 8.39 -0.01
CA ALA A 76 -14.77 8.24 0.93
C ALA A 76 -13.91 7.01 0.61
N ALA A 77 -12.66 7.07 1.06
CA ALA A 77 -11.83 5.91 1.28
C ALA A 77 -12.48 5.00 2.34
N VAL A 78 -12.37 3.68 2.16
CA VAL A 78 -12.98 2.66 3.04
C VAL A 78 -11.98 1.57 3.40
N GLU A 79 -10.70 1.90 3.29
CA GLU A 79 -9.58 1.08 3.72
C GLU A 79 -9.74 0.72 5.21
N PRO A 80 -9.28 -0.47 5.65
CA PRO A 80 -9.33 -0.86 7.07
C PRO A 80 -8.70 0.18 8.01
N GLU A 81 -7.70 0.92 7.53
CA GLU A 81 -7.06 2.00 8.28
C GLU A 81 -8.01 3.20 8.52
N ILE A 82 -8.95 3.48 7.60
CA ILE A 82 -10.00 4.48 7.78
C ILE A 82 -11.01 4.01 8.84
N GLU A 83 -11.43 2.74 8.77
CA GLU A 83 -12.33 2.17 9.77
C GLU A 83 -11.71 2.20 11.18
N ASP A 84 -10.42 1.91 11.28
CA ASP A 84 -9.67 1.95 12.55
C ASP A 84 -9.57 3.37 13.12
N LEU A 85 -9.28 4.37 12.26
CA LEU A 85 -9.33 5.78 12.64
C LEU A 85 -10.72 6.20 13.16
N ILE A 86 -11.79 5.76 12.49
CA ILE A 86 -13.16 6.01 12.96
C ILE A 86 -13.38 5.38 14.33
N CYS A 87 -12.91 4.15 14.55
CA CYS A 87 -13.02 3.47 15.85
C CYS A 87 -12.26 4.22 16.95
N VAL A 88 -11.06 4.75 16.66
CA VAL A 88 -10.32 5.61 17.58
C VAL A 88 -11.10 6.87 17.91
N LEU A 89 -11.60 7.60 16.90
CA LEU A 89 -12.34 8.84 17.09
C LEU A 89 -13.64 8.60 17.88
N GLN A 90 -14.36 7.51 17.63
CA GLN A 90 -15.55 7.14 18.39
C GLN A 90 -15.22 6.80 19.85
N LYS A 91 -14.11 6.10 20.14
CA LYS A 91 -13.63 5.90 21.52
C LYS A 91 -13.33 7.23 22.24
N MET A 92 -12.93 8.25 21.49
CA MET A 92 -12.73 9.61 22.01
C MET A 92 -14.03 10.41 22.17
N GLY A 93 -15.18 9.87 21.76
CA GLY A 93 -16.50 10.51 21.88
C GLY A 93 -17.03 11.15 20.60
N ALA A 94 -16.38 10.95 19.44
CA ALA A 94 -16.90 11.43 18.17
C ALA A 94 -18.15 10.66 17.72
N ILE A 95 -19.05 11.35 17.00
CA ILE A 95 -20.26 10.75 16.41
C ILE A 95 -20.04 10.62 14.90
N ILE A 96 -19.74 9.39 14.47
CA ILE A 96 -19.42 9.07 13.07
C ILE A 96 -20.26 7.87 12.64
N ALA A 97 -20.88 7.93 11.46
CA ALA A 97 -21.58 6.83 10.81
C ALA A 97 -21.02 6.63 9.40
N MET A 98 -20.88 5.37 8.97
CA MET A 98 -20.44 4.99 7.64
C MET A 98 -21.53 4.17 6.94
N ASP A 99 -21.99 4.67 5.80
CA ASP A 99 -22.99 4.06 4.94
C ASP A 99 -22.30 3.10 3.94
N THR A 100 -23.05 2.14 3.39
CA THR A 100 -22.51 1.13 2.46
C THR A 100 -22.08 1.69 1.10
N ASP A 101 -22.50 2.91 0.77
CA ASP A 101 -22.22 3.60 -0.50
C ASP A 101 -20.98 4.51 -0.44
N ARG A 102 -20.06 4.26 0.51
CA ARG A 102 -18.88 5.09 0.79
C ARG A 102 -19.23 6.51 1.25
N THR A 103 -20.42 6.71 1.82
CA THR A 103 -20.77 7.96 2.50
C THR A 103 -20.41 7.87 3.98
N ILE A 104 -19.70 8.87 4.50
CA ILE A 104 -19.42 9.01 5.94
C ILE A 104 -20.12 10.27 6.44
N ARG A 105 -20.90 10.13 7.51
CA ARG A 105 -21.59 11.23 8.20
C ARG A 105 -20.94 11.48 9.55
N ILE A 106 -20.53 12.71 9.80
CA ILE A 106 -19.88 13.12 11.04
C ILE A 106 -20.70 14.23 11.68
N THR A 107 -21.15 14.02 12.91
CA THR A 107 -21.73 15.10 13.73
C THR A 107 -20.64 15.62 14.64
N GLY A 108 -20.25 16.88 14.47
CA GLY A 108 -19.19 17.45 15.28
C GLY A 108 -19.62 17.64 16.73
N VAL A 109 -18.66 17.43 17.64
CA VAL A 109 -18.84 17.51 19.10
C VAL A 109 -18.00 18.66 19.68
N ASP A 110 -18.26 19.03 20.92
CA ASP A 110 -17.55 20.14 21.57
C ASP A 110 -16.15 19.78 22.08
N SER A 111 -15.92 18.51 22.40
CA SER A 111 -14.63 18.04 22.91
C SER A 111 -14.46 16.54 22.67
N LEU A 112 -13.20 16.11 22.61
CA LEU A 112 -12.81 14.70 22.58
C LEU A 112 -12.07 14.32 23.86
N GLY A 113 -12.23 13.08 24.30
CA GLY A 113 -11.53 12.50 25.45
C GLY A 113 -10.25 11.73 25.08
N GLY A 114 -9.52 11.28 26.10
CA GLY A 114 -8.44 10.31 25.93
C GLY A 114 -8.97 8.90 25.62
N TYR A 115 -8.12 8.02 25.11
CA TYR A 115 -8.50 6.66 24.73
C TYR A 115 -7.35 5.66 24.92
N THR A 116 -7.69 4.37 24.85
CA THR A 116 -6.73 3.27 24.68
C THR A 116 -7.17 2.43 23.49
N HIS A 117 -6.24 2.11 22.60
CA HIS A 117 -6.53 1.41 21.36
C HIS A 117 -5.31 0.58 20.94
N ALA A 118 -5.54 -0.68 20.54
CA ALA A 118 -4.52 -1.52 19.93
C ALA A 118 -4.67 -1.39 18.42
N ALA A 119 -3.63 -0.88 17.75
CA ALA A 119 -3.66 -0.65 16.30
C ALA A 119 -3.91 -1.94 15.53
N LEU A 120 -4.56 -1.82 14.37
CA LEU A 120 -4.76 -2.95 13.47
C LEU A 120 -3.42 -3.60 13.04
N PRO A 121 -3.41 -4.92 12.78
CA PRO A 121 -2.25 -5.58 12.17
C PRO A 121 -1.96 -5.06 10.75
N ASP A 122 -0.68 -5.06 10.37
CA ASP A 122 -0.25 -4.60 9.05
C ASP A 122 -0.50 -5.67 7.97
N ARG A 123 -1.61 -5.50 7.26
CA ARG A 123 -2.01 -6.33 6.13
C ARG A 123 -1.16 -6.14 4.86
N LEU A 124 -0.39 -5.05 4.77
CA LEU A 124 0.55 -4.83 3.67
C LEU A 124 1.81 -5.67 3.92
N GLU A 125 2.33 -5.64 5.15
CA GLU A 125 3.43 -6.51 5.57
C GLU A 125 3.05 -8.00 5.42
N ALA A 126 1.84 -8.39 5.82
CA ALA A 126 1.37 -9.77 5.67
C ALA A 126 1.37 -10.23 4.20
N ALA A 127 0.90 -9.39 3.27
CA ALA A 127 0.91 -9.68 1.84
C ALA A 127 2.34 -9.75 1.25
N SER A 128 3.24 -8.93 1.77
CA SER A 128 4.66 -8.94 1.44
C SER A 128 5.29 -10.28 1.82
N TRP A 129 5.10 -10.75 3.05
CA TRP A 129 5.58 -12.06 3.49
C TRP A 129 4.94 -13.23 2.74
N ALA A 130 3.64 -13.16 2.45
CA ALA A 130 2.98 -14.14 1.61
C ALA A 130 3.64 -14.23 0.22
N SER A 131 3.90 -13.08 -0.41
CA SER A 131 4.57 -13.03 -1.72
C SER A 131 6.01 -13.54 -1.64
N ALA A 132 6.72 -13.31 -0.53
CA ALA A 132 8.04 -13.88 -0.28
C ALA A 132 7.99 -15.41 -0.22
N ALA A 133 7.00 -16.00 0.48
CA ALA A 133 6.80 -17.44 0.53
C ALA A 133 6.59 -18.03 -0.87
N LEU A 134 5.83 -17.35 -1.75
CA LEU A 134 5.67 -17.79 -3.14
C LEU A 134 6.98 -17.71 -3.94
N ALA A 135 7.66 -16.57 -3.90
CA ALA A 135 8.84 -16.33 -4.74
C ALA A 135 10.05 -17.19 -4.34
N THR A 136 10.12 -17.62 -3.09
CA THR A 136 11.25 -18.39 -2.53
C THR A 136 10.94 -19.87 -2.32
N GLU A 137 9.77 -20.34 -2.78
CA GLU A 137 9.27 -21.70 -2.54
C GLU A 137 9.15 -22.04 -1.03
N GLY A 138 8.92 -21.03 -0.20
CA GLY A 138 8.89 -21.12 1.26
C GLY A 138 7.53 -21.41 1.88
N ASN A 139 7.51 -21.39 3.21
CA ASN A 139 6.33 -21.55 4.06
C ASN A 139 6.46 -20.61 5.26
N ILE A 140 5.58 -19.61 5.34
CA ILE A 140 5.65 -18.52 6.32
C ILE A 140 4.30 -18.40 7.03
N TYR A 141 4.33 -18.41 8.35
CA TYR A 141 3.16 -18.11 9.18
C TYR A 141 3.22 -16.66 9.65
N VAL A 142 2.22 -15.86 9.28
CA VAL A 142 2.11 -14.46 9.66
C VAL A 142 1.06 -14.33 10.76
N ARG A 143 1.52 -14.23 12.01
CA ARG A 143 0.67 -13.96 13.17
C ARG A 143 0.02 -12.57 13.02
N GLY A 144 -1.26 -12.48 13.36
CA GLY A 144 -2.07 -11.26 13.28
C GLY A 144 -2.62 -10.96 11.89
N ALA A 145 -2.23 -11.71 10.85
CA ALA A 145 -2.84 -11.55 9.52
C ALA A 145 -4.33 -11.91 9.58
N GLN A 146 -5.19 -11.05 9.00
CA GLN A 146 -6.63 -11.19 9.10
C GLN A 146 -7.28 -11.45 7.74
N GLN A 147 -8.09 -12.51 7.65
CA GLN A 147 -8.74 -12.90 6.40
C GLN A 147 -9.62 -11.79 5.82
N ARG A 148 -10.40 -11.11 6.67
CA ARG A 148 -11.40 -10.13 6.26
C ARG A 148 -10.78 -8.94 5.52
N SER A 149 -9.67 -8.40 6.04
CA SER A 149 -8.97 -7.25 5.44
C SER A 149 -8.12 -7.62 4.22
N MET A 150 -7.84 -8.92 4.02
CA MET A 150 -6.98 -9.44 2.94
C MET A 150 -7.74 -10.27 1.90
N MET A 151 -9.07 -10.32 1.93
CA MET A 151 -9.88 -11.25 1.13
C MET A 151 -9.55 -11.20 -0.38
N THR A 152 -9.39 -10.00 -0.94
CA THR A 152 -9.01 -9.81 -2.35
C THR A 152 -7.60 -10.31 -2.64
N PHE A 153 -6.63 -10.01 -1.76
CA PHE A 153 -5.26 -10.52 -1.89
C PHE A 153 -5.23 -12.06 -1.84
N LEU A 154 -5.94 -12.67 -0.90
CA LEU A 154 -6.00 -14.12 -0.73
C LEU A 154 -6.56 -14.83 -1.98
N ASN A 155 -7.59 -14.26 -2.61
CA ASN A 155 -8.11 -14.77 -3.87
C ASN A 155 -7.08 -14.69 -4.99
N THR A 156 -6.36 -13.56 -5.11
CA THR A 156 -5.27 -13.40 -6.08
C THR A 156 -4.13 -14.38 -5.82
N TYR A 157 -3.69 -14.49 -4.57
CA TYR A 157 -2.64 -15.40 -4.12
C TYR A 157 -2.93 -16.85 -4.52
N ARG A 158 -4.19 -17.31 -4.30
CA ARG A 158 -4.64 -18.63 -4.74
C ARG A 158 -4.71 -18.80 -6.25
N LYS A 159 -5.15 -17.77 -7.01
CA LYS A 159 -5.20 -17.81 -8.48
C LYS A 159 -3.81 -17.97 -9.10
N VAL A 160 -2.81 -17.31 -8.51
CA VAL A 160 -1.39 -17.43 -8.90
C VAL A 160 -0.83 -18.81 -8.59
N GLY A 161 -1.42 -19.54 -7.64
CA GLY A 161 -1.03 -20.91 -7.30
C GLY A 161 -0.48 -21.08 -5.89
N GLY A 162 -0.48 -20.02 -5.07
CA GLY A 162 -0.13 -20.11 -3.66
C GLY A 162 -1.20 -20.80 -2.84
N ALA A 163 -0.79 -21.47 -1.77
CA ALA A 163 -1.69 -22.09 -0.81
C ALA A 163 -1.60 -21.40 0.55
N PHE A 164 -2.73 -21.37 1.27
CA PHE A 164 -2.80 -20.75 2.58
C PHE A 164 -3.79 -21.46 3.48
N GLU A 165 -3.57 -21.33 4.79
CA GLU A 165 -4.38 -21.87 5.88
C GLU A 165 -4.61 -20.74 6.88
N ILE A 166 -5.81 -20.65 7.43
CA ILE A 166 -6.24 -19.57 8.31
C ILE A 166 -6.63 -20.19 9.64
N ASP A 167 -6.13 -19.62 10.73
CA ASP A 167 -6.56 -19.90 12.08
C ASP A 167 -6.92 -18.59 12.81
N ASP A 168 -7.24 -18.68 14.09
CA ASP A 168 -7.66 -17.52 14.88
C ASP A 168 -6.51 -16.52 15.16
N GLU A 169 -5.26 -16.97 14.99
CA GLU A 169 -4.06 -16.23 15.36
C GLU A 169 -3.33 -15.64 14.14
N GLY A 170 -3.65 -16.06 12.92
CA GLY A 170 -3.01 -15.57 11.71
C GLY A 170 -3.27 -16.40 10.46
N ILE A 171 -2.38 -16.24 9.49
CA ILE A 171 -2.47 -16.93 8.20
C ILE A 171 -1.10 -17.55 7.86
N ARG A 172 -1.12 -18.84 7.55
CA ARG A 172 0.02 -19.55 6.95
C ARG A 172 -0.04 -19.41 5.43
N PHE A 173 1.06 -19.03 4.80
CA PHE A 173 1.22 -18.92 3.36
C PHE A 173 2.37 -19.81 2.91
N TRP A 174 2.16 -20.62 1.87
CA TRP A 174 3.24 -21.42 1.30
C TRP A 174 3.12 -21.59 -0.22
N HIS A 175 4.24 -21.94 -0.84
CA HIS A 175 4.30 -22.45 -2.19
C HIS A 175 4.01 -23.97 -2.19
N PRO A 176 2.95 -24.45 -2.86
CA PRO A 176 2.56 -25.87 -2.79
C PRO A 176 3.42 -26.82 -3.66
N GLY A 177 4.43 -26.30 -4.36
CA GLY A 177 5.32 -27.07 -5.25
C GLY A 177 4.79 -27.24 -6.68
N SER A 178 3.54 -26.86 -6.95
CA SER A 178 3.01 -26.78 -8.32
C SER A 178 3.51 -25.53 -9.04
N GLN A 179 3.50 -25.54 -10.38
CA GLN A 179 3.82 -24.37 -11.18
C GLN A 179 2.90 -23.19 -10.86
N LEU A 180 3.48 -22.01 -10.67
CA LEU A 180 2.75 -20.75 -10.56
C LEU A 180 2.16 -20.37 -11.92
N LYS A 181 0.99 -19.75 -11.87
CA LYS A 181 0.18 -19.38 -13.04
C LYS A 181 0.23 -17.87 -13.23
N SER A 182 0.32 -17.45 -14.48
CA SER A 182 0.19 -16.04 -14.81
C SER A 182 -1.21 -15.50 -14.51
N ILE A 183 -1.31 -14.18 -14.32
CA ILE A 183 -2.57 -13.52 -13.98
C ILE A 183 -2.65 -12.14 -14.66
N ALA A 184 -3.87 -11.70 -14.97
CA ALA A 184 -4.16 -10.30 -15.24
C ALA A 184 -4.66 -9.64 -13.94
N LEU A 185 -3.94 -8.62 -13.50
CA LEU A 185 -4.13 -7.91 -12.24
C LEU A 185 -4.31 -6.43 -12.51
N GLU A 186 -5.32 -5.84 -11.88
CA GLU A 186 -5.55 -4.40 -11.87
C GLU A 186 -5.60 -3.92 -10.43
N THR A 187 -4.86 -2.85 -10.11
CA THR A 187 -4.94 -2.24 -8.78
C THR A 187 -6.19 -1.38 -8.69
N ASP A 188 -6.73 -1.25 -7.48
CA ASP A 188 -7.89 -0.41 -7.17
C ASP A 188 -7.85 -0.02 -5.68
N VAL A 189 -8.71 0.90 -5.27
CA VAL A 189 -8.94 1.23 -3.86
C VAL A 189 -9.63 0.09 -3.11
N HIS A 190 -9.56 0.06 -1.78
CA HIS A 190 -10.26 -0.97 -1.00
C HIS A 190 -11.76 -0.99 -1.33
N PRO A 191 -12.42 -2.15 -1.51
CA PRO A 191 -11.93 -3.52 -1.28
C PRO A 191 -11.23 -4.21 -2.47
N GLY A 192 -10.89 -3.47 -3.53
CA GLY A 192 -10.15 -3.98 -4.68
C GLY A 192 -8.71 -4.40 -4.36
N PHE A 193 -7.97 -4.84 -5.39
CA PHE A 193 -6.59 -5.27 -5.19
C PHE A 193 -5.69 -4.06 -4.98
N GLN A 194 -5.07 -3.97 -3.80
CA GLN A 194 -4.37 -2.75 -3.47
C GLN A 194 -3.02 -2.61 -4.17
N THR A 195 -2.74 -1.38 -4.58
CA THR A 195 -1.49 -0.94 -5.19
C THR A 195 -0.24 -1.24 -4.35
N ASP A 196 -0.37 -1.42 -3.04
CA ASP A 196 0.73 -1.81 -2.16
C ASP A 196 1.11 -3.29 -2.25
N TRP A 197 0.17 -4.15 -2.64
CA TRP A 197 0.40 -5.60 -2.74
C TRP A 197 1.06 -6.02 -4.05
N GLN A 198 1.03 -5.19 -5.09
CA GLN A 198 1.51 -5.58 -6.42
C GLN A 198 3.02 -5.77 -6.46
N GLN A 199 3.82 -4.94 -5.77
CA GLN A 199 5.29 -4.95 -5.97
C GLN A 199 5.91 -6.27 -5.51
N PRO A 200 5.61 -6.78 -4.29
CA PRO A 200 6.08 -8.09 -3.85
C PRO A 200 5.52 -9.23 -4.70
N LEU A 201 4.24 -9.14 -5.10
CA LEU A 201 3.59 -10.17 -5.90
C LEU A 201 4.22 -10.27 -7.30
N VAL A 202 4.62 -9.16 -7.92
CA VAL A 202 5.28 -9.15 -9.23
C VAL A 202 6.60 -9.93 -9.19
N VAL A 203 7.33 -9.91 -8.06
CA VAL A 203 8.52 -10.76 -7.89
C VAL A 203 8.13 -12.24 -8.03
N ALA A 204 7.09 -12.70 -7.34
CA ALA A 204 6.58 -14.06 -7.50
C ALA A 204 6.08 -14.35 -8.92
N LEU A 205 5.47 -13.37 -9.60
CA LEU A 205 5.00 -13.51 -10.98
C LEU A 205 6.13 -13.64 -12.01
N THR A 206 7.36 -13.18 -11.70
CA THR A 206 8.52 -13.52 -12.54
C THR A 206 8.80 -15.03 -12.57
N GLN A 207 8.37 -15.77 -11.54
CA GLN A 207 8.50 -17.24 -11.46
C GLN A 207 7.29 -17.97 -12.06
N ALA A 208 6.23 -17.25 -12.45
CA ALA A 208 5.00 -17.85 -12.97
C ALA A 208 5.10 -18.18 -14.46
N THR A 209 4.47 -19.29 -14.88
CA THR A 209 4.44 -19.70 -16.28
C THR A 209 3.45 -18.85 -17.06
N GLY A 210 3.94 -18.20 -18.13
CA GLY A 210 3.13 -17.43 -19.07
C GLY A 210 3.33 -15.92 -18.94
N LEU A 211 2.34 -15.16 -19.44
CA LEU A 211 2.34 -13.70 -19.42
C LEU A 211 1.39 -13.21 -18.34
N SER A 212 1.92 -12.48 -17.36
CA SER A 212 1.12 -11.76 -16.38
C SER A 212 1.00 -10.30 -16.79
N ILE A 213 -0.19 -9.72 -16.61
CA ILE A 213 -0.48 -8.32 -16.94
C ILE A 213 -0.75 -7.60 -15.63
N ILE A 214 -0.09 -6.48 -15.40
CA ILE A 214 -0.29 -5.61 -14.24
C ILE A 214 -0.77 -4.26 -14.76
N HIS A 215 -1.86 -3.74 -14.21
CA HIS A 215 -2.37 -2.40 -14.50
C HIS A 215 -2.49 -1.61 -13.20
N GLU A 216 -1.63 -0.61 -13.02
CA GLU A 216 -1.60 0.28 -11.86
C GLU A 216 -2.51 1.49 -12.09
N THR A 217 -3.61 1.57 -11.34
CA THR A 217 -4.62 2.63 -11.49
C THR A 217 -4.61 3.65 -10.35
N VAL A 218 -3.82 3.43 -9.30
CA VAL A 218 -3.78 4.28 -8.10
C VAL A 218 -2.65 5.31 -8.18
N TYR A 219 -1.47 4.90 -8.65
CA TYR A 219 -0.28 5.75 -8.76
C TYR A 219 0.33 5.76 -10.16
N GLU A 220 0.70 6.95 -10.64
CA GLU A 220 1.19 7.14 -12.02
C GLU A 220 2.60 6.59 -12.28
N SER A 221 3.43 6.44 -11.23
CA SER A 221 4.83 6.01 -11.37
C SER A 221 5.22 5.00 -10.28
N ARG A 222 4.52 3.87 -10.22
CA ARG A 222 4.75 2.83 -9.20
C ARG A 222 5.43 1.55 -9.68
N LEU A 223 5.77 1.46 -10.96
CA LEU A 223 6.38 0.28 -11.57
C LEU A 223 7.92 0.39 -11.69
N GLY A 224 8.55 1.39 -11.07
CA GLY A 224 9.99 1.63 -11.19
C GLY A 224 10.88 0.46 -10.72
N PHE A 225 10.43 -0.33 -9.75
CA PHE A 225 11.14 -1.52 -9.25
C PHE A 225 11.38 -2.60 -10.31
N THR A 226 10.59 -2.62 -11.38
CA THR A 226 10.74 -3.60 -12.48
C THR A 226 12.07 -3.48 -13.21
N SER A 227 12.69 -2.30 -13.21
CA SER A 227 14.02 -2.08 -13.80
C SER A 227 15.10 -2.92 -13.12
N ALA A 228 15.05 -3.02 -11.78
CA ALA A 228 15.96 -3.86 -11.00
C ALA A 228 15.70 -5.34 -11.24
N LEU A 229 14.43 -5.76 -11.33
CA LEU A 229 14.11 -7.15 -11.68
C LEU A 229 14.64 -7.53 -13.07
N ASN A 230 14.55 -6.62 -14.05
CA ASN A 230 15.14 -6.83 -15.37
C ASN A 230 16.69 -6.89 -15.32
N GLN A 231 17.35 -6.12 -14.45
CA GLN A 231 18.81 -6.25 -14.22
C GLN A 231 19.17 -7.64 -13.67
N MET A 232 18.28 -8.24 -12.88
CA MET A 232 18.39 -9.61 -12.39
C MET A 232 17.96 -10.66 -13.44
N GLY A 233 17.64 -10.25 -14.66
CA GLY A 233 17.32 -11.15 -15.77
C GLY A 233 15.83 -11.36 -16.03
N ALA A 234 14.92 -10.71 -15.28
CA ALA A 234 13.49 -10.76 -15.57
C ALA A 234 13.15 -10.22 -16.97
N HIS A 235 11.98 -10.62 -17.47
CA HIS A 235 11.42 -10.11 -18.72
C HIS A 235 10.15 -9.32 -18.44
N ILE A 236 10.32 -8.05 -18.07
CA ILE A 236 9.22 -7.13 -17.76
C ILE A 236 9.24 -5.95 -18.72
N GLN A 237 8.14 -5.75 -19.43
CA GLN A 237 7.96 -4.60 -20.33
C GLN A 237 6.86 -3.69 -19.77
N LEU A 238 7.17 -2.39 -19.69
CA LEU A 238 6.21 -1.37 -19.27
C LEU A 238 5.48 -0.77 -20.48
N TYR A 239 4.21 -0.43 -20.28
CA TYR A 239 3.33 0.12 -21.30
C TYR A 239 2.65 1.39 -20.79
N ARG A 240 2.32 2.28 -21.73
CA ARG A 240 1.58 3.52 -21.43
C ARG A 240 0.08 3.33 -21.58
N GLU A 241 -0.30 2.33 -22.37
CA GLU A 241 -1.65 1.89 -22.59
C GLU A 241 -2.20 1.24 -21.31
N CYS A 242 -3.47 1.47 -21.04
CA CYS A 242 -4.20 0.71 -20.02
C CYS A 242 -4.39 -0.71 -20.54
N LEU A 243 -3.68 -1.68 -19.97
CA LEU A 243 -3.83 -3.10 -20.34
C LEU A 243 -4.93 -3.81 -19.53
N GLY A 244 -5.54 -3.11 -18.58
CA GLY A 244 -6.70 -3.59 -17.82
C GLY A 244 -8.04 -3.20 -18.45
N GLY A 245 -9.11 -3.68 -17.83
CA GLY A 245 -10.48 -3.50 -18.33
C GLY A 245 -11.21 -2.28 -17.76
N SER A 246 -10.72 -1.69 -16.66
CA SER A 246 -11.42 -0.59 -16.00
C SER A 246 -10.97 0.78 -16.49
N VAL A 247 -11.83 1.77 -16.28
CA VAL A 247 -11.51 3.17 -16.54
C VAL A 247 -10.37 3.60 -15.62
N CYS A 248 -9.20 3.86 -16.20
CA CYS A 248 -8.03 4.31 -15.48
C CYS A 248 -7.98 5.84 -15.43
N ARG A 249 -7.77 6.41 -14.24
CA ARG A 249 -7.56 7.86 -14.06
C ARG A 249 -6.31 8.41 -14.75
N PHE A 250 -5.41 7.53 -15.17
CA PHE A 250 -4.19 7.83 -15.94
C PHE A 250 -4.32 7.55 -17.43
N GLY A 251 -5.47 7.02 -17.87
CA GLY A 251 -5.74 6.75 -19.27
C GLY A 251 -5.48 8.01 -20.11
N GLN A 252 -4.75 7.84 -21.22
CA GLN A 252 -4.38 8.91 -22.15
C GLN A 252 -3.47 10.01 -21.54
N ARG A 253 -2.89 9.79 -20.35
CA ARG A 253 -1.94 10.73 -19.71
C ARG A 253 -0.47 10.33 -19.85
N ASN A 254 -0.20 9.35 -20.71
CA ASN A 254 1.15 8.95 -21.13
C ASN A 254 2.07 8.45 -20.00
N PHE A 255 1.53 7.88 -18.92
CA PHE A 255 2.30 7.30 -17.81
C PHE A 255 2.62 5.82 -18.04
N LEU A 256 3.78 5.32 -17.57
CA LEU A 256 4.14 3.90 -17.60
C LEU A 256 3.49 3.17 -16.41
N HIS A 257 2.21 2.85 -16.54
CA HIS A 257 1.38 2.32 -15.46
C HIS A 257 0.79 0.93 -15.77
N SER A 258 1.21 0.32 -16.88
CA SER A 258 0.95 -1.10 -17.14
C SER A 258 2.27 -1.86 -17.31
N ALA A 259 2.29 -3.14 -16.95
CA ALA A 259 3.42 -4.03 -17.19
C ALA A 259 2.96 -5.38 -17.73
N VAL A 260 3.77 -5.97 -18.61
CA VAL A 260 3.69 -7.39 -18.98
C VAL A 260 4.93 -8.08 -18.42
N VAL A 261 4.71 -9.10 -17.59
CA VAL A 261 5.74 -9.92 -16.95
C VAL A 261 5.71 -11.29 -17.62
N SER A 262 6.80 -11.67 -18.28
CA SER A 262 6.94 -12.99 -18.91
C SER A 262 7.79 -13.91 -18.05
N GLY A 263 7.21 -15.01 -17.60
CA GLY A 263 7.90 -16.03 -16.81
C GLY A 263 7.68 -17.46 -17.34
N PRO A 264 8.35 -18.46 -16.73
CA PRO A 264 9.22 -18.30 -15.56
C PRO A 264 10.62 -17.79 -15.93
N THR A 265 11.21 -16.95 -15.08
CA THR A 265 12.59 -16.48 -15.18
C THR A 265 13.38 -16.85 -13.94
N LYS A 266 14.53 -17.50 -14.10
CA LYS A 266 15.51 -17.67 -13.01
C LYS A 266 16.26 -16.37 -12.78
N LEU A 267 15.88 -15.62 -11.76
CA LEU A 267 16.57 -14.39 -11.37
C LEU A 267 18.04 -14.70 -11.01
N GLN A 268 18.93 -13.77 -11.34
CA GLN A 268 20.37 -13.87 -11.07
C GLN A 268 20.77 -12.78 -10.07
N GLY A 269 21.76 -13.09 -9.24
CA GLY A 269 22.31 -12.16 -8.27
C GLY A 269 22.84 -10.88 -8.93
N ALA A 270 22.56 -9.74 -8.29
CA ALA A 270 22.94 -8.42 -8.80
C ALA A 270 23.30 -7.46 -7.66
N ASP A 271 23.99 -6.37 -8.01
CA ASP A 271 24.18 -5.23 -7.12
C ASP A 271 22.96 -4.30 -7.25
N LEU A 272 22.18 -4.16 -6.19
CA LEU A 272 20.90 -3.44 -6.15
C LEU A 272 20.96 -2.25 -5.20
N VAL A 273 20.28 -1.16 -5.55
CA VAL A 273 20.10 0.01 -4.68
C VAL A 273 18.62 0.23 -4.46
N ILE A 274 18.17 0.18 -3.20
CA ILE A 274 16.78 0.45 -2.82
C ILE A 274 16.54 1.97 -2.90
N PRO A 275 15.64 2.46 -3.77
CA PRO A 275 15.41 3.90 -3.92
C PRO A 275 14.37 4.44 -2.93
N ASP A 276 13.49 3.58 -2.40
CA ASP A 276 12.38 3.96 -1.54
C ASP A 276 11.88 2.79 -0.67
N LEU A 277 11.02 3.11 0.31
CA LEU A 277 10.45 2.14 1.25
C LEU A 277 9.62 1.05 0.55
N ARG A 278 8.65 1.44 -0.29
CA ARG A 278 7.58 0.54 -0.73
C ARG A 278 8.07 -0.42 -1.82
N GLY A 279 8.98 0.03 -2.66
CA GLY A 279 9.74 -0.84 -3.55
C GLY A 279 10.70 -1.75 -2.80
N GLY A 280 11.37 -1.25 -1.75
CA GLY A 280 12.52 -1.91 -1.12
C GLY A 280 12.32 -3.38 -0.74
N PHE A 281 11.17 -3.74 -0.17
CA PHE A 281 10.88 -5.13 0.17
C PHE A 281 10.94 -6.07 -1.06
N SER A 282 10.47 -5.59 -2.22
CA SER A 282 10.47 -6.38 -3.47
C SER A 282 11.88 -6.64 -4.00
N TYR A 283 12.81 -5.71 -3.80
CA TYR A 283 14.22 -5.90 -4.17
C TYR A 283 14.86 -7.00 -3.33
N LEU A 284 14.54 -7.05 -2.03
CA LEU A 284 15.07 -8.06 -1.14
C LEU A 284 14.47 -9.45 -1.39
N ILE A 285 13.17 -9.57 -1.63
CA ILE A 285 12.61 -10.86 -2.05
C ILE A 285 13.27 -11.32 -3.35
N ALA A 286 13.42 -10.42 -4.33
CA ALA A 286 14.04 -10.77 -5.61
C ALA A 286 15.47 -11.28 -5.42
N ALA A 287 16.26 -10.60 -4.57
CA ALA A 287 17.59 -11.04 -4.17
C ALA A 287 17.61 -12.42 -3.50
N LEU A 288 16.63 -12.71 -2.64
CA LEU A 288 16.49 -14.01 -1.96
C LEU A 288 16.04 -15.14 -2.89
N ALA A 289 15.23 -14.82 -3.90
CA ALA A 289 14.75 -15.77 -4.91
C ALA A 289 15.79 -16.02 -6.03
N ALA A 290 16.83 -15.18 -6.13
CA ALA A 290 17.81 -15.24 -7.20
C ALA A 290 18.89 -16.32 -6.98
N GLN A 291 19.43 -16.80 -8.10
CA GLN A 291 20.62 -17.65 -8.10
C GLN A 291 21.89 -16.81 -7.95
N GLY A 292 22.79 -17.24 -7.07
CA GLY A 292 24.03 -16.53 -6.77
C GLY A 292 23.89 -15.55 -5.61
N THR A 293 24.80 -14.59 -5.53
CA THR A 293 24.85 -13.59 -4.45
C THR A 293 24.40 -12.24 -4.98
N SER A 294 23.42 -11.64 -4.31
CA SER A 294 23.05 -10.23 -4.54
C SER A 294 23.65 -9.35 -3.46
N ARG A 295 24.05 -8.12 -3.80
CA ARG A 295 24.40 -7.09 -2.80
C ARG A 295 23.34 -6.01 -2.83
N VAL A 296 22.73 -5.73 -1.69
CA VAL A 296 21.62 -4.77 -1.62
C VAL A 296 21.99 -3.60 -0.74
N HIS A 297 21.96 -2.40 -1.31
CA HIS A 297 22.26 -1.14 -0.63
C HIS A 297 20.98 -0.38 -0.29
N GLY A 298 21.01 0.44 0.76
CA GLY A 298 19.87 1.28 1.16
C GLY A 298 18.80 0.56 1.99
N ILE A 299 19.13 -0.56 2.64
CA ILE A 299 18.21 -1.35 3.47
C ILE A 299 17.54 -0.52 4.57
N ASP A 300 18.22 0.51 5.10
CA ASP A 300 17.66 1.38 6.13
C ASP A 300 16.35 2.08 5.71
N LEU A 301 16.10 2.23 4.41
CA LEU A 301 14.85 2.78 3.88
C LEU A 301 13.65 1.84 4.12
N ILE A 302 13.88 0.53 4.22
CA ILE A 302 12.85 -0.49 4.47
C ILE A 302 12.37 -0.44 5.93
N ASN A 303 13.27 -0.10 6.87
CA ASN A 303 12.94 0.01 8.29
C ASN A 303 11.87 1.08 8.60
N ARG A 304 11.55 1.95 7.63
CA ARG A 304 10.46 2.94 7.76
C ARG A 304 9.06 2.33 7.69
N GLY A 305 8.92 1.07 7.27
CA GLY A 305 7.62 0.39 7.16
C GLY A 305 7.67 -1.11 7.41
N TYR A 306 8.82 -1.68 7.77
CA TYR A 306 8.95 -3.06 8.23
C TYR A 306 9.79 -3.08 9.50
N GLU A 307 9.16 -3.42 10.61
CA GLU A 307 9.83 -3.55 11.90
C GLU A 307 10.66 -4.85 11.96
N ASN A 308 11.87 -4.77 12.55
CA ASN A 308 12.78 -5.89 12.79
C ASN A 308 12.98 -6.79 11.56
N PHE A 309 13.01 -6.16 10.39
CA PHE A 309 12.96 -6.86 9.11
C PHE A 309 14.11 -7.87 8.93
N MET A 310 15.33 -7.50 9.32
CA MET A 310 16.50 -8.39 9.23
C MET A 310 16.42 -9.57 10.19
N GLU A 311 15.91 -9.36 11.40
CA GLU A 311 15.74 -10.42 12.40
C GLU A 311 14.73 -11.45 11.89
N LYS A 312 13.56 -10.99 11.40
CA LYS A 312 12.54 -11.84 10.77
C LYS A 312 13.12 -12.66 9.61
N LEU A 313 13.96 -12.06 8.76
CA LEU A 313 14.60 -12.80 7.66
C LEU A 313 15.51 -13.93 8.16
N VAL A 314 16.35 -13.66 9.15
CA VAL A 314 17.26 -14.66 9.73
C VAL A 314 16.47 -15.79 10.38
N GLU A 315 15.42 -15.46 11.15
CA GLU A 315 14.52 -16.45 11.76
C GLU A 315 13.81 -17.34 10.73
N LEU A 316 13.50 -16.78 9.55
CA LEU A 316 12.93 -17.52 8.41
C LEU A 316 13.97 -18.31 7.62
N GLY A 317 15.24 -18.32 8.05
CA GLY A 317 16.32 -19.09 7.42
C GLY A 317 16.96 -18.43 6.20
N ALA A 318 16.73 -17.13 5.98
CA ALA A 318 17.36 -16.41 4.89
C ALA A 318 18.89 -16.35 5.10
N LYS A 319 19.65 -16.63 4.03
CA LYS A 319 21.12 -16.51 4.03
C LYS A 319 21.51 -15.07 3.72
N VAL A 320 21.60 -14.25 4.76
CA VAL A 320 21.94 -12.83 4.67
C VAL A 320 23.16 -12.52 5.52
N GLU A 321 24.01 -11.62 5.03
CA GLU A 321 25.17 -11.08 5.76
C GLU A 321 25.10 -9.56 5.71
N LEU A 322 25.30 -8.90 6.85
CA LEU A 322 25.43 -7.45 6.96
C LEU A 322 26.89 -7.10 7.22
N PRO A 323 27.66 -6.66 6.20
CA PRO A 323 29.05 -6.30 6.40
C PRO A 323 29.19 -5.17 7.43
N GLY A 324 29.93 -5.40 8.51
CA GLY A 324 30.25 -4.37 9.52
C GLY A 324 29.34 -4.31 10.75
N LYS A 325 28.32 -5.17 10.86
CA LYS A 325 27.63 -5.46 12.15
C LYS A 325 27.74 -6.95 12.41
N ALA A 326 28.41 -7.33 13.50
CA ALA A 326 28.32 -8.70 13.98
C ALA A 326 26.85 -8.98 14.33
N LEU A 327 26.18 -9.82 13.56
CA LEU A 327 24.92 -10.43 13.95
C LEU A 327 25.28 -11.42 15.06
N GLY A 328 25.01 -11.01 16.30
CA GLY A 328 25.24 -11.82 17.51
C GLY A 328 24.13 -12.82 17.73
#